data_AF-A0AAU3HEA7-F1
#
_entry.id   AF-A0AAU3HEA7-F1
#
_cell.length_a   1.000
_cell.length_b   1.000
_cell.length_c   1.000
_cell.angle_alpha   90.00
_cell.angle_beta   90.00
_cell.angle_gamma   90.00
#
_symmetry.space_group_name_H-M   'P 1'
#
loop_
_entity.id
_entity.type
_entity.pdbx_description
1 polymer ?
#
loop_
_entity_poly.entity_id
_entity_poly.type
_entity_poly.pdbx_seq_one_letter_code
_entity_poly.pdbx_strand_id
1 'polypeptide(L)' 'MDDAYVVGDPDGLSPLQTEIRDAVARELHAQFALRADRLDLADLPEVAYQITRRIDEVLSRRLTAS' A
#
# COMPACT_ATOMS: atom_id res chain seq x y z
N MET A 1 13.12 28.52 -18.36
CA MET A 1 11.69 28.36 -18.03
C MET A 1 11.10 27.59 -19.19
N ASP A 2 11.04 26.28 -19.02
CA ASP A 2 10.50 25.35 -20.01
C ASP A 2 9.24 24.76 -19.36
N ASP A 3 8.09 25.09 -19.94
CA ASP A 3 6.74 24.80 -19.44
C ASP A 3 6.39 23.33 -19.66
N ALA A 4 7.07 22.43 -18.96
CA ALA A 4 6.57 21.09 -18.75
C ALA A 4 5.57 21.13 -17.58
N TYR A 5 4.35 21.57 -17.88
CA TYR A 5 3.19 21.29 -17.05
C TYR A 5 2.93 19.78 -17.13
N VAL A 6 3.77 19.01 -16.44
CA VAL A 6 3.44 17.64 -16.09
C VAL A 6 2.28 17.80 -15.12
N VAL A 7 1.06 17.61 -15.62
CA VAL A 7 -0.07 17.18 -14.79
C VAL A 7 0.32 15.79 -14.29
N GLY A 8 1.27 15.79 -13.38
CA GLY A 8 1.82 14.61 -12.75
C GLY A 8 0.75 14.10 -11.83
N ASP A 9 0.56 12.79 -11.89
CA ASP A 9 -0.02 11.99 -10.82
C ASP A 9 0.07 12.72 -9.47
N PRO A 10 -1.06 13.08 -8.81
CA PRO A 10 -1.09 14.00 -7.67
C PRO A 10 -0.17 13.61 -6.50
N ASP A 11 0.28 12.35 -6.47
CA ASP A 11 1.08 11.79 -5.37
C ASP A 11 2.59 11.67 -5.70
N GLY A 12 3.02 11.90 -6.95
CA GLY A 12 4.43 11.78 -7.34
C GLY A 12 5.03 10.38 -7.16
N LEU A 13 4.19 9.35 -7.04
CA LEU A 13 4.61 7.98 -6.79
C LEU A 13 5.01 7.28 -8.08
N SER A 14 6.08 6.50 -8.02
CA SER A 14 6.39 5.54 -9.06
C SER A 14 5.30 4.46 -9.15
N PRO A 15 5.15 3.77 -10.29
CA PRO A 15 4.18 2.68 -10.42
C PRO A 15 4.30 1.61 -9.33
N LEU A 16 5.52 1.31 -8.84
CA LEU A 16 5.70 0.36 -7.73
C LEU A 16 5.11 0.87 -6.43
N GLN A 17 5.37 2.15 -6.13
CA GLN A 17 4.89 2.77 -4.90
C GLN A 17 3.36 2.87 -4.90
N THR A 18 2.74 3.13 -6.05
CA THR A 18 1.28 3.10 -6.22
C THR A 18 0.70 1.72 -5.90
N GLU A 19 1.28 0.64 -6.45
CA GLU A 19 0.81 -0.73 -6.15
C GLU A 19 0.99 -1.11 -4.68
N ILE A 20 2.12 -0.74 -4.07
CA ILE A 20 2.37 -0.99 -2.65
C ILE A 20 1.37 -0.21 -1.79
N ARG A 21 1.16 1.08 -2.07
CA ARG A 21 0.18 1.91 -1.34
C ARG A 21 -1.22 1.31 -1.43
N ASP A 22 -1.64 0.89 -2.61
CA ASP A 22 -2.97 0.33 -2.82
C ASP A 22 -3.14 -1.00 -2.08
N ALA A 23 -2.08 -1.83 -2.02
CA ALA A 23 -2.09 -3.06 -1.23
C ALA A 23 -2.17 -2.77 0.28
N VAL A 24 -1.39 -1.80 0.77
CA VAL A 24 -1.39 -1.37 2.18
C VAL A 24 -2.76 -0.81 2.57
N ALA A 25 -3.32 0.09 1.76
CA ALA A 25 -4.62 0.70 2.04
C ALA A 25 -5.73 -0.35 2.09
N ARG A 26 -5.73 -1.31 1.16
CA ARG A 26 -6.71 -2.39 1.12
C ARG A 26 -6.62 -3.31 2.34
N GLU A 27 -5.39 -3.62 2.78
CA GLU A 27 -5.16 -4.39 4.00
C GLU A 27 -5.63 -3.62 5.24
N LEU A 28 -5.27 -2.34 5.37
CA LEU A 28 -5.75 -1.49 6.47
C LEU A 28 -7.28 -1.45 6.51
N HIS A 29 -7.94 -1.22 5.38
CA HIS A 29 -9.41 -1.27 5.32
C HIS A 29 -9.99 -2.62 5.80
N ALA A 30 -9.37 -3.74 5.43
CA ALA A 30 -9.80 -5.05 5.90
C ALA A 30 -9.58 -5.20 7.42
N GLN A 31 -8.45 -4.75 7.95
CA GLN A 31 -8.14 -4.81 9.39
C GLN A 31 -9.08 -3.94 10.22
N PHE A 32 -9.50 -2.78 9.70
CA PHE A 32 -10.54 -1.92 10.30
C PHE A 32 -11.90 -2.63 10.32
N ALA A 33 -12.32 -3.20 9.20
CA ALA A 33 -13.60 -3.91 9.11
C ALA A 33 -13.67 -5.11 10.08
N LEU A 34 -12.56 -5.81 10.29
CA LEU A 34 -12.47 -6.92 11.24
C LEU A 34 -12.54 -6.48 12.72
N ARG A 35 -12.32 -5.21 13.01
CA ARG A 35 -12.19 -4.67 14.38
C ARG A 35 -13.18 -3.54 14.68
N ALA A 36 -14.36 -3.59 14.06
CA ALA A 36 -15.42 -2.61 14.27
C ALA A 36 -14.93 -1.16 14.05
N ASP A 37 -14.18 -0.95 12.97
CA ASP A 37 -13.66 0.33 12.52
C ASP A 37 -12.67 1.01 13.47
N ARG A 38 -11.95 0.23 14.29
CA ARG A 38 -10.92 0.73 15.19
C ARG A 38 -9.70 -0.18 15.24
N LEU A 39 -8.51 0.43 15.38
CA LEU A 39 -7.26 -0.27 15.70
C LEU A 39 -6.75 0.21 17.05
N ASP A 40 -6.53 -0.71 17.98
CA ASP A 40 -5.85 -0.43 19.24
C ASP A 40 -4.35 -0.77 19.13
N LEU A 41 -3.54 -0.26 20.05
CA LEU A 41 -2.08 -0.52 20.06
C LEU A 41 -1.74 -2.01 20.10
N ALA A 42 -2.60 -2.82 20.73
CA ALA A 42 -2.45 -4.26 20.81
C ALA A 42 -2.58 -4.96 19.45
N ASP A 43 -3.23 -4.33 18.47
CA ASP A 43 -3.43 -4.88 17.12
C ASP A 43 -2.21 -4.66 16.22
N LEU A 44 -1.38 -3.65 16.53
CA LEU A 44 -0.30 -3.21 15.65
C LEU A 44 0.67 -4.32 15.24
N PRO A 45 1.09 -5.27 16.10
CA PRO A 45 1.98 -6.34 15.67
C PRO A 45 1.39 -7.20 14.54
N GLU A 46 0.12 -7.58 14.64
CA GLU A 46 -0.57 -8.39 13.63
C GLU A 46 -0.82 -7.59 12.35
N VAL A 47 -1.29 -6.34 12.48
CA VAL A 47 -1.52 -5.46 11.32
C VAL A 47 -0.22 -5.20 10.55
N ALA A 48 0.88 -4.95 11.25
CA ALA A 48 2.19 -4.76 10.65
C ALA A 48 2.67 -6.03 9.92
N TYR A 49 2.43 -7.20 10.51
CA TYR A 49 2.75 -8.47 9.87
C TYR A 49 1.95 -8.67 8.58
N GLN A 50 0.63 -8.46 8.61
CA GLN A 50 -0.21 -8.61 7.42
C GLN A 50 0.15 -7.62 6.32
N ILE A 51 0.42 -6.37 6.66
CA ILE A 51 0.93 -5.37 5.69
C ILE A 51 2.24 -5.86 5.05
N THR A 52 3.19 -6.35 5.86
CA THR A 52 4.48 -6.86 5.36
C THR A 52 4.26 -7.99 4.35
N ARG A 53 3.34 -8.92 4.64
CA ARG A 53 2.96 -10.00 3.74
C ARG A 53 2.37 -9.49 2.41
N ARG A 54 1.53 -8.45 2.45
CA ARG A 54 0.95 -7.86 1.22
C ARG A 54 2.00 -7.16 0.37
N ILE A 55 2.95 -6.48 0.99
CA ILE A 55 4.08 -5.86 0.29
C ILE A 55 4.91 -6.95 -0.40
N ASP A 56 5.26 -8.02 0.31
CA ASP A 56 6.02 -9.15 -0.24
C ASP A 56 5.31 -9.80 -1.44
N GLU A 57 3.99 -9.96 -1.37
CA GLU A 57 3.18 -10.46 -2.50
C GLU A 57 3.24 -9.54 -3.73
N VAL A 58 3.15 -8.22 -3.55
CA VAL A 58 3.27 -7.25 -4.65
C VAL A 58 4.65 -7.35 -5.31
N LEU A 59 5.70 -7.38 -4.50
CA LEU A 59 7.08 -7.48 -4.99
C LEU A 59 7.32 -8.81 -5.72
N SER A 60 6.85 -9.92 -5.16
CA SER A 60 7.00 -11.26 -5.75
C SER A 60 6.28 -11.40 -7.10
N ARG A 61 5.09 -10.80 -7.24
CA ARG A 61 4.33 -10.82 -8.50
C ARG A 61 5.07 -10.10 -9.63
N ARG A 62 5.69 -8.96 -9.34
CA ARG A 62 6.47 -8.21 -10.35
C ARG A 62 7.72 -8.95 -10.80
N LEU A 63 8.39 -9.65 -9.89
CA LEU A 63 9.55 -10.49 -10.23
C LEU A 63 9.17 -11.66 -11.14
N THR A 64 7.95 -12.16 -11.06
CA THR A 64 7.47 -13.28 -11.89
C THR A 64 6.85 -12.81 -13.21
N ALA A 65 6.43 -11.55 -13.29
CA ALA A 65 5.84 -10.95 -14.49
C ALA A 65 6.88 -10.30 -15.44
N SER A 66 8.16 -10.31 -15.05
CA SER A 66 9.30 -9.80 -15.83
C SER A 66 9.99 -10.95 -16.57
#